data_AF-A0A2E8WDC0-F1
#
_entry.id   AF-A0A2E8WDC0-F1
#
_cell.length_a   1.000
_cell.length_b   1.000
_cell.length_c   1.000
_cell.angle_alpha   90.00
_cell.angle_beta   90.00
_cell.angle_gamma   90.00
#
_symmetry.space_group_name_H-M   'P 1'
#
loop_
_entity.id
_entity.type
_entity.pdbx_description
1 polymer ?
#
loop_
_entity_poly.entity_id
_entity_poly.type
_entity_poly.pdbx_seq_one_letter_code
_entity_poly.pdbx_strand_id
1 'polypeptide(L)'
;MMKLKTLLFTLVVLLASVPVHGRVYDVGPYLAYASIGEVPWESLAAGDSVRIHWREESYHEKWVICAEGTADQPIVITGIPGPSGQLPVIDGRNATTRDTLNYWNEPRGIIKIGGANVPADTMPRHITVENLRIRSGRTLYTYTGREGEGYYTNNTAAIFLEKGEHITIRNCVLEDCGSGFFCASKSTDVLVEQCAIRDNGIEGRIYEHNSYTETKGIVFQYNHYGPLRKGARGNNLKDRSSGCVIRYNWIEDGNRQLDLVDSGHAEQLDDPAYPKTYVYGNILVEGLDERNS
;
A
#
# COMPACT_ATOMS: atom_id res chain seq x y z
N MET A 1 33.47 -48.08 53.95
CA MET A 1 32.33 -47.17 53.67
C MET A 1 32.88 -45.84 53.18
N MET A 2 32.94 -45.61 51.86
CA MET A 2 33.37 -44.32 51.30
C MET A 2 32.38 -43.94 50.22
N LYS A 3 31.63 -42.86 50.45
CA LYS A 3 30.51 -42.40 49.62
C LYS A 3 31.06 -41.71 48.37
N LEU A 4 30.75 -42.27 47.20
CA LEU A 4 30.94 -41.65 45.90
C LEU A 4 29.91 -40.53 45.74
N LYS A 5 30.36 -39.27 45.71
CA LYS A 5 29.49 -38.10 45.44
C LYS A 5 29.50 -37.84 43.94
N THR A 6 28.41 -38.20 43.27
CA THR A 6 28.14 -37.85 41.87
C THR A 6 27.91 -36.34 41.78
N LEU A 7 28.81 -35.61 41.12
CA LEU A 7 28.66 -34.19 40.83
C LEU A 7 27.88 -34.03 39.52
N LEU A 8 26.63 -33.59 39.61
CA LEU A 8 25.78 -33.30 38.46
C LEU A 8 26.15 -31.91 37.92
N PHE A 9 26.80 -31.85 36.76
CA PHE A 9 27.07 -30.58 36.07
C PHE A 9 25.82 -30.18 35.28
N THR A 10 25.05 -29.23 35.78
CA THR A 10 23.94 -28.63 35.05
C THR A 10 24.52 -27.62 34.05
N LEU A 11 24.59 -28.00 32.78
CA LEU A 11 24.96 -27.11 31.68
C LEU A 11 23.81 -26.14 31.43
N VAL A 12 23.89 -24.93 31.99
CA VAL A 12 22.99 -23.82 31.63
C VAL A 12 23.44 -23.31 30.26
N VAL A 13 22.73 -23.71 29.20
CA VAL A 13 22.89 -23.11 27.87
C VAL A 13 22.20 -21.75 27.92
N LEU A 14 22.99 -20.68 28.09
CA LEU A 14 22.54 -19.33 27.76
C LEU A 14 22.35 -19.28 26.24
N LEU A 15 21.10 -19.45 25.79
CA LEU A 15 20.69 -19.03 24.44
C LEU A 15 20.81 -17.51 24.39
N ALA A 16 21.97 -17.03 23.95
CA ALA A 16 22.07 -15.67 23.46
C ALA A 16 21.12 -15.57 22.26
N SER A 17 20.01 -14.86 22.45
CA SER A 17 19.14 -14.42 21.37
C SER A 17 19.96 -13.52 20.45
N VAL A 18 20.55 -14.10 19.40
CA VAL A 18 21.13 -13.31 18.32
C VAL A 18 19.94 -12.53 17.75
N PRO A 19 19.96 -11.18 17.77
CA PRO A 19 18.89 -10.42 17.14
C PRO A 19 18.90 -10.79 15.66
N VAL A 20 17.88 -11.55 15.25
CA VAL A 20 17.64 -11.81 13.83
C VAL A 20 17.25 -10.46 13.25
N HIS A 21 18.25 -9.81 12.64
CA HIS A 21 18.01 -8.63 11.82
C HIS A 21 17.24 -9.10 10.60
N GLY A 22 16.21 -8.36 10.20
CA GLY A 22 15.48 -8.67 8.99
C GLY A 22 16.38 -8.63 7.77
N ARG A 23 16.00 -9.40 6.75
CA ARG A 23 16.75 -9.51 5.50
C ARG A 23 16.55 -8.25 4.67
N VAL A 24 17.59 -7.89 3.92
CA VAL A 24 17.52 -6.79 2.95
C VAL A 24 17.55 -7.36 1.55
N TYR A 25 16.51 -7.07 0.77
CA TYR A 25 16.36 -7.47 -0.63
C TYR A 25 16.60 -6.24 -1.51
N ASP A 26 17.80 -6.13 -2.08
CA ASP A 26 18.18 -5.03 -2.99
C ASP A 26 17.81 -5.36 -4.43
N VAL A 27 16.92 -4.54 -4.99
CA VAL A 27 16.38 -4.70 -6.34
C VAL A 27 16.91 -3.61 -7.27
N GLY A 28 17.50 -4.01 -8.40
CA GLY A 28 17.95 -3.08 -9.43
C GLY A 28 19.10 -3.64 -10.27
N PRO A 29 19.51 -2.93 -11.33
CA PRO A 29 20.58 -3.39 -12.20
C PRO A 29 21.84 -3.74 -11.41
N TYR A 30 22.38 -4.94 -11.64
CA TYR A 30 23.61 -5.44 -11.00
C TYR A 30 23.52 -5.69 -9.48
N LEU A 31 22.33 -5.67 -8.90
CA LEU A 31 22.09 -6.05 -7.49
C LEU A 31 21.70 -7.52 -7.37
N ALA A 32 21.54 -8.00 -6.13
CA ALA A 32 21.20 -9.39 -5.84
C ALA A 32 19.89 -9.83 -6.50
N TYR A 33 18.94 -8.91 -6.64
CA TYR A 33 17.72 -9.07 -7.41
C TYR A 33 17.75 -8.05 -8.55
N ALA A 34 17.79 -8.52 -9.81
CA ALA A 34 17.82 -7.61 -10.95
C ALA A 34 16.44 -6.96 -11.23
N SER A 35 15.38 -7.62 -10.77
CA SER A 35 13.99 -7.28 -11.02
C SER A 35 13.13 -7.49 -9.76
N ILE A 36 11.96 -6.85 -9.70
CA ILE A 36 11.03 -6.98 -8.57
C ILE A 36 10.44 -8.39 -8.52
N GLY A 37 10.26 -9.01 -9.68
CA GLY A 37 9.76 -10.39 -9.80
C GLY A 37 10.67 -11.43 -9.16
N GLU A 38 11.96 -11.14 -8.97
CA GLU A 38 12.92 -12.06 -8.34
C GLU A 38 12.85 -12.05 -6.80
N VAL A 39 12.26 -11.02 -6.19
CA VAL A 39 12.09 -10.95 -4.72
C VAL A 39 11.16 -12.08 -4.26
N PRO A 40 11.54 -12.85 -3.22
CA PRO A 40 10.70 -13.90 -2.66
C PRO A 40 9.62 -13.31 -1.75
N TRP A 41 8.67 -12.57 -2.33
CA TRP A 41 7.56 -11.90 -1.65
C TRP A 41 6.78 -12.84 -0.72
N GLU A 42 6.67 -14.12 -1.10
CA GLU A 42 6.04 -15.18 -0.33
C GLU A 42 6.77 -15.53 0.99
N SER A 43 7.99 -15.06 1.18
CA SER A 43 8.87 -15.38 2.31
C SER A 43 9.21 -14.18 3.19
N LEU A 44 8.58 -13.02 2.96
CA LEU A 44 8.81 -11.84 3.80
C LEU A 44 8.44 -12.12 5.26
N ALA A 45 9.30 -11.68 6.18
CA ALA A 45 9.11 -11.81 7.61
C ALA A 45 9.38 -10.48 8.34
N ALA A 46 9.04 -10.41 9.63
CA ALA A 46 9.26 -9.21 10.44
C ALA A 46 10.70 -8.70 10.35
N GLY A 47 10.83 -7.38 10.16
CA GLY A 47 12.09 -6.66 9.99
C GLY A 47 12.64 -6.64 8.57
N ASP A 48 12.08 -7.43 7.65
CA ASP A 48 12.58 -7.50 6.27
C ASP A 48 12.40 -6.15 5.55
N SER A 49 13.35 -5.81 4.69
CA SER A 49 13.32 -4.60 3.85
C SER A 49 13.52 -4.95 2.38
N VAL A 50 12.62 -4.49 1.52
CA VAL A 50 12.79 -4.54 0.06
C VAL A 50 13.16 -3.14 -0.42
N ARG A 51 14.37 -2.98 -0.95
CA ARG A 51 14.92 -1.71 -1.43
C ARG A 51 14.95 -1.71 -2.95
N ILE A 52 14.04 -0.96 -3.57
CA ILE A 52 13.90 -0.89 -5.02
C ILE A 52 14.70 0.31 -5.51
N HIS A 53 15.82 0.09 -6.19
CA HIS A 53 16.67 1.17 -6.66
C HIS A 53 16.13 1.80 -7.93
N TRP A 54 16.24 3.11 -8.03
CA TRP A 54 15.86 3.81 -9.24
C TRP A 54 16.68 3.33 -10.43
N ARG A 55 16.02 3.19 -11.57
CA ARG A 55 16.64 3.02 -12.89
C ARG A 55 15.83 3.81 -13.91
N GLU A 56 16.42 4.05 -15.08
CA GLU A 56 15.78 4.83 -16.15
C GLU A 56 14.51 4.16 -16.68
N GLU A 57 14.60 2.84 -16.93
CA GLU A 57 13.46 2.04 -17.36
C GLU A 57 12.54 1.67 -16.19
N SER A 58 11.22 1.80 -16.40
CA SER A 58 10.26 1.46 -15.35
C SER A 58 10.30 -0.03 -14.98
N TYR A 59 9.88 -0.36 -13.77
CA TYR A 59 9.58 -1.74 -13.36
C TYR A 59 8.18 -2.08 -13.85
N HIS A 60 8.03 -3.25 -14.47
CA HIS A 60 6.79 -3.76 -15.04
C HIS A 60 6.39 -5.03 -14.29
N GLU A 61 6.28 -4.90 -12.97
CA GLU A 61 5.91 -5.97 -12.06
C GLU A 61 4.81 -5.52 -11.12
N LYS A 62 3.93 -6.45 -10.75
CA LYS A 62 2.88 -6.26 -9.75
C LYS A 62 2.90 -7.43 -8.77
N TRP A 63 2.49 -7.19 -7.53
CA TRP A 63 2.64 -8.19 -6.46
C TRP A 63 1.66 -7.99 -5.32
N VAL A 64 1.62 -9.00 -4.43
CA VAL A 64 0.89 -8.99 -3.17
C VAL A 64 1.85 -9.08 -2.00
N ILE A 65 1.52 -8.41 -0.90
CA ILE A 65 2.17 -8.52 0.40
C ILE A 65 1.14 -9.10 1.37
N CYS A 66 1.42 -10.31 1.90
CA CYS A 66 0.60 -10.94 2.94
C CYS A 66 1.51 -11.49 4.05
N ALA A 67 2.15 -10.58 4.77
CA ALA A 67 3.16 -10.88 5.79
C ALA A 67 3.00 -9.97 7.01
N GLU A 68 3.57 -10.39 8.14
CA GLU A 68 3.41 -9.72 9.43
C GLU A 68 4.77 -9.20 9.92
N GLY A 69 4.90 -7.88 10.01
CA GLY A 69 5.93 -7.22 10.80
C GLY A 69 5.51 -7.06 12.26
N THR A 70 6.37 -6.43 13.04
CA THR A 70 6.07 -5.97 14.41
C THR A 70 6.38 -4.49 14.54
N ALA A 71 5.93 -3.86 15.63
CA ALA A 71 6.26 -2.46 15.89
C ALA A 71 7.78 -2.19 15.94
N ASP A 72 8.56 -3.12 16.51
CA ASP A 72 10.02 -3.01 16.62
C ASP A 72 10.76 -3.50 15.35
N GLN A 73 10.09 -4.34 14.55
CA GLN A 73 10.64 -4.93 13.33
C GLN A 73 9.60 -4.87 12.20
N PRO A 74 9.29 -3.67 11.68
CA PRO A 74 8.34 -3.52 10.58
C PRO A 74 8.91 -4.11 9.29
N ILE A 75 8.02 -4.47 8.37
CA ILE A 75 8.41 -4.78 6.98
C ILE A 75 8.41 -3.47 6.19
N VAL A 76 9.49 -3.18 5.47
CA VAL A 76 9.63 -1.92 4.73
C VAL A 76 9.87 -2.18 3.25
N ILE A 77 9.01 -1.66 2.40
CA ILE A 77 9.17 -1.65 0.95
C ILE A 77 9.45 -0.20 0.57
N THR A 78 10.71 0.10 0.23
CA THR A 78 11.15 1.47 -0.06
C THR A 78 11.77 1.58 -1.44
N GLY A 79 11.45 2.66 -2.15
CA GLY A 79 12.28 3.10 -3.27
C GLY A 79 13.58 3.77 -2.79
N ILE A 80 14.67 3.56 -3.52
CA ILE A 80 15.93 4.28 -3.37
C ILE A 80 16.02 5.27 -4.53
N PRO A 81 15.94 6.59 -4.26
CA PRO A 81 15.91 7.59 -5.31
C PRO A 81 17.18 7.60 -6.18
N GLY A 82 17.00 7.97 -7.44
CA GLY A 82 18.11 8.22 -8.37
C GLY A 82 18.91 9.48 -8.02
N PRO A 83 19.99 9.77 -8.76
CA PRO A 83 20.89 10.89 -8.47
C PRO A 83 20.22 12.27 -8.38
N SER A 84 19.08 12.44 -9.06
CA SER A 84 18.30 13.69 -9.07
C SER A 84 17.02 13.61 -8.22
N GLY A 85 16.92 12.63 -7.31
CA GLY A 85 15.74 12.43 -6.47
C GLY A 85 14.57 11.72 -7.16
N GLN A 86 14.81 11.08 -8.31
CA GLN A 86 13.77 10.35 -9.05
C GLN A 86 13.37 9.10 -8.27
N LEU A 87 12.07 8.92 -8.01
CA LEU A 87 11.57 7.68 -7.40
C LEU A 87 11.57 6.53 -8.43
N PRO A 88 11.84 5.29 -8.03
CA PRO A 88 11.59 4.12 -8.87
C PRO A 88 10.13 4.08 -9.32
N VAL A 89 9.92 3.78 -10.60
CA VAL A 89 8.59 3.75 -11.20
C VAL A 89 8.11 2.30 -11.32
N ILE A 90 6.98 2.01 -10.70
CA ILE A 90 6.23 0.75 -10.83
C ILE A 90 5.09 1.00 -11.80
N ASP A 91 5.13 0.35 -12.96
CA ASP A 91 4.25 0.61 -14.09
C ASP A 91 3.38 -0.59 -14.37
N GLY A 92 2.06 -0.40 -14.26
CA GLY A 92 1.08 -1.46 -14.46
C GLY A 92 1.00 -1.97 -15.90
N ARG A 93 1.50 -1.24 -16.90
CA ARG A 93 1.35 -1.61 -18.33
C ARG A 93 2.17 -2.84 -18.66
N ASN A 94 1.53 -3.88 -19.19
CA ASN A 94 2.18 -5.15 -19.49
C ASN A 94 2.95 -5.71 -18.28
N ALA A 95 2.49 -5.41 -17.07
CA ALA A 95 3.16 -5.84 -15.85
C ALA A 95 3.12 -7.35 -15.73
N THR A 96 4.11 -7.94 -15.07
CA THR A 96 4.12 -9.38 -14.76
C THR A 96 3.96 -9.62 -13.26
N THR A 97 3.33 -10.73 -12.92
CA THR A 97 3.30 -11.25 -11.55
C THR A 97 4.29 -12.41 -11.45
N ARG A 98 5.08 -12.44 -10.38
CA ARG A 98 5.94 -13.60 -10.05
C ARG A 98 5.12 -14.88 -9.96
N ASP A 99 5.52 -15.94 -10.67
CA ASP A 99 4.79 -17.22 -10.78
C ASP A 99 4.47 -17.91 -9.44
N THR A 100 5.31 -17.71 -8.42
CA THR A 100 5.10 -18.26 -7.07
C THR A 100 3.91 -17.61 -6.36
N LEU A 101 3.58 -16.36 -6.68
CA LEU A 101 2.48 -15.66 -6.04
C LEU A 101 1.13 -16.21 -6.52
N ASN A 102 0.22 -16.39 -5.57
CA ASN A 102 -1.15 -16.84 -5.84
C ASN A 102 -2.09 -16.05 -4.92
N TYR A 103 -2.86 -15.13 -5.49
CA TYR A 103 -3.74 -14.25 -4.75
C TYR A 103 -4.98 -13.90 -5.54
N TRP A 104 -6.08 -13.65 -4.83
CA TRP A 104 -7.33 -13.21 -5.44
C TRP A 104 -7.36 -11.69 -5.57
N ASN A 105 -8.35 -11.20 -6.33
CA ASN A 105 -8.48 -9.76 -6.66
C ASN A 105 -7.22 -9.19 -7.32
N GLU A 106 -6.48 -10.02 -8.06
CA GLU A 106 -5.28 -9.64 -8.79
C GLU A 106 -5.47 -8.43 -9.73
N PRO A 107 -6.60 -8.30 -10.46
CA PRO A 107 -6.86 -7.14 -11.29
C PRO A 107 -7.04 -5.82 -10.53
N ARG A 108 -7.19 -5.83 -9.19
CA ARG A 108 -7.60 -4.63 -8.44
C ARG A 108 -6.45 -3.79 -7.91
N GLY A 109 -5.19 -4.20 -8.09
CA GLY A 109 -4.05 -3.45 -7.59
C GLY A 109 -2.74 -3.75 -8.32
N ILE A 110 -1.85 -2.75 -8.40
CA ILE A 110 -0.45 -2.97 -8.77
C ILE A 110 0.32 -3.51 -7.56
N ILE A 111 0.22 -2.81 -6.42
CA ILE A 111 0.68 -3.33 -5.13
C ILE A 111 -0.56 -3.67 -4.31
N LYS A 112 -0.72 -4.95 -3.96
CA LYS A 112 -1.81 -5.43 -3.09
C LYS A 112 -1.28 -5.74 -1.70
N ILE A 113 -2.02 -5.35 -0.66
CA ILE A 113 -1.74 -5.74 0.72
C ILE A 113 -2.92 -6.56 1.24
N GLY A 114 -2.63 -7.78 1.69
CA GLY A 114 -3.59 -8.76 2.20
C GLY A 114 -4.22 -9.61 1.11
N GLY A 115 -4.68 -10.80 1.50
CA GLY A 115 -5.49 -11.70 0.69
C GLY A 115 -4.71 -12.48 -0.37
N ALA A 116 -4.12 -13.61 0.04
CA ALA A 116 -3.35 -14.48 -0.84
C ALA A 116 -3.45 -15.95 -0.40
N ASN A 117 -3.30 -16.88 -1.34
CA ASN A 117 -3.00 -18.28 -1.04
C ASN A 117 -1.48 -18.49 -0.85
N VAL A 118 -0.67 -17.79 -1.64
CA VAL A 118 0.80 -17.74 -1.54
C VAL A 118 1.25 -16.29 -1.70
N PRO A 119 1.82 -15.64 -0.67
CA PRO A 119 2.01 -16.13 0.71
C PRO A 119 0.71 -16.55 1.41
N ALA A 120 0.81 -17.33 2.49
CA ALA A 120 -0.35 -17.77 3.27
C ALA A 120 -1.16 -16.56 3.77
N ASP A 121 -2.49 -16.71 3.80
CA ASP A 121 -3.36 -15.61 4.18
C ASP A 121 -3.25 -15.26 5.66
N THR A 122 -2.57 -14.15 5.97
CA THR A 122 -2.40 -13.60 7.31
C THR A 122 -3.26 -12.35 7.50
N MET A 123 -3.14 -11.67 8.64
CA MET A 123 -3.53 -10.26 8.76
C MET A 123 -2.26 -9.41 8.60
N PRO A 124 -1.99 -8.84 7.40
CA PRO A 124 -0.76 -8.10 7.19
C PRO A 124 -0.66 -6.94 8.17
N ARG A 125 0.49 -6.75 8.80
CA ARG A 125 0.64 -5.69 9.79
C ARG A 125 2.04 -5.15 9.93
N HIS A 126 2.13 -3.90 10.41
CA HIS A 126 3.40 -3.17 10.56
C HIS A 126 4.21 -3.16 9.25
N ILE A 127 3.55 -2.71 8.18
CA ILE A 127 4.13 -2.62 6.84
C ILE A 127 4.21 -1.16 6.44
N THR A 128 5.36 -0.74 5.92
CA THR A 128 5.55 0.55 5.27
C THR A 128 5.81 0.37 3.79
N VAL A 129 5.06 1.08 2.95
CA VAL A 129 5.35 1.25 1.51
C VAL A 129 5.72 2.71 1.29
N GLU A 130 6.95 2.98 0.87
CA GLU A 130 7.44 4.35 0.76
C GLU A 130 8.36 4.64 -0.43
N ASN A 131 8.44 5.91 -0.82
CA ASN A 131 9.38 6.40 -1.84
C ASN A 131 9.21 5.76 -3.23
N LEU A 132 7.98 5.42 -3.64
CA LEU A 132 7.69 4.82 -4.95
C LEU A 132 6.76 5.70 -5.80
N ARG A 133 6.96 5.71 -7.12
CA ARG A 133 5.96 6.19 -8.08
C ARG A 133 5.26 4.99 -8.69
N ILE A 134 3.94 4.89 -8.53
CA ILE A 134 3.14 3.74 -8.95
C ILE A 134 2.07 4.24 -9.91
N ARG A 135 2.00 3.67 -11.11
CA ARG A 135 1.13 4.20 -12.17
C ARG A 135 0.55 3.19 -13.13
N SER A 136 -0.43 3.64 -13.91
CA SER A 136 -0.94 2.95 -15.09
C SER A 136 -1.60 1.59 -14.82
N GLY A 137 -2.29 1.48 -13.68
CA GLY A 137 -3.15 0.35 -13.33
C GLY A 137 -4.61 0.72 -13.60
N ARG A 138 -5.09 0.48 -14.82
CA ARG A 138 -6.46 0.84 -15.24
C ARG A 138 -6.89 0.06 -16.49
N THR A 139 -8.18 0.11 -16.82
CA THR A 139 -8.72 -0.49 -18.05
C THR A 139 -8.00 -0.02 -19.31
N LEU A 140 -8.02 -0.85 -20.35
CA LEU A 140 -7.18 -0.82 -21.56
C LEU A 140 -5.74 -1.30 -21.36
N TYR A 141 -5.20 -1.28 -20.14
CA TYR A 141 -3.90 -1.91 -19.85
C TYR A 141 -4.09 -3.36 -19.38
N THR A 142 -3.08 -4.17 -19.71
CA THR A 142 -3.03 -5.60 -19.39
C THR A 142 -1.86 -5.91 -18.48
N TYR A 143 -1.89 -7.10 -17.91
CA TYR A 143 -0.81 -7.70 -17.14
C TYR A 143 -0.75 -9.21 -17.44
N THR A 144 0.37 -9.85 -17.16
CA THR A 144 0.51 -11.31 -17.20
C THR A 144 0.58 -11.82 -15.78
N GLY A 145 -0.52 -12.40 -15.30
CA GLY A 145 -0.63 -13.04 -14.00
C GLY A 145 -0.31 -14.53 -14.07
N ARG A 146 -0.53 -15.23 -12.94
CA ARG A 146 -0.35 -16.68 -12.85
C ARG A 146 -1.26 -17.47 -13.81
N GLU A 147 -2.43 -16.93 -14.14
CA GLU A 147 -3.40 -17.53 -15.07
C GLU A 147 -3.21 -17.09 -16.52
N GLY A 148 -2.13 -16.35 -16.83
CA GLY A 148 -1.87 -15.78 -18.14
C GLY A 148 -2.24 -14.30 -18.23
N GLU A 149 -2.50 -13.83 -19.45
CA GLU A 149 -2.86 -12.43 -19.70
C GLU A 149 -4.20 -12.08 -19.05
N GLY A 150 -4.24 -10.95 -18.33
CA GLY A 150 -5.39 -10.40 -17.66
C GLY A 150 -5.55 -8.90 -17.93
N TYR A 151 -6.74 -8.38 -17.62
CA TYR A 151 -7.09 -6.98 -17.76
C TYR A 151 -7.34 -6.37 -16.38
N TYR A 152 -6.86 -5.14 -16.18
CA TYR A 152 -7.21 -4.37 -15.00
C TYR A 152 -8.70 -4.02 -14.96
N THR A 153 -9.30 -4.02 -13.78
CA THR A 153 -10.67 -3.54 -13.58
C THR A 153 -10.70 -2.01 -13.52
N ASN A 154 -11.87 -1.40 -13.69
CA ASN A 154 -12.01 0.06 -13.59
C ASN A 154 -11.49 0.59 -12.24
N ASN A 155 -11.75 -0.12 -11.14
CA ASN A 155 -11.35 0.27 -9.79
C ASN A 155 -9.96 -0.25 -9.37
N THR A 156 -9.07 -0.50 -10.33
CA THR A 156 -7.69 -0.88 -10.03
C THR A 156 -6.98 0.25 -9.29
N ALA A 157 -6.43 -0.03 -8.12
CA ALA A 157 -5.67 0.95 -7.36
C ALA A 157 -4.17 0.88 -7.65
N ALA A 158 -3.45 1.99 -7.53
CA ALA A 158 -1.99 1.95 -7.47
C ALA A 158 -1.55 1.09 -6.26
N ILE A 159 -2.17 1.34 -5.10
CA ILE A 159 -2.06 0.49 -3.91
C ILE A 159 -3.46 0.07 -3.46
N PHE A 160 -3.69 -1.25 -3.40
CA PHE A 160 -4.92 -1.84 -2.89
C PHE A 160 -4.66 -2.54 -1.54
N LEU A 161 -5.06 -1.89 -0.46
CA LEU A 161 -5.10 -2.47 0.89
C LEU A 161 -6.45 -3.17 1.09
N GLU A 162 -6.47 -4.50 0.96
CA GLU A 162 -7.68 -5.30 1.15
C GLU A 162 -7.96 -5.60 2.63
N LYS A 163 -6.90 -5.76 3.42
CA LYS A 163 -6.94 -5.88 4.88
C LYS A 163 -5.55 -5.63 5.46
N GLY A 164 -5.49 -5.11 6.68
CA GLY A 164 -4.24 -5.00 7.42
C GLY A 164 -4.29 -4.05 8.63
N GLU A 165 -3.26 -4.11 9.47
CA GLU A 165 -3.16 -3.32 10.70
C GLU A 165 -1.82 -2.56 10.76
N HIS A 166 -1.81 -1.30 11.21
CA HIS A 166 -0.57 -0.51 11.32
C HIS A 166 0.16 -0.41 9.96
N ILE A 167 -0.55 0.08 8.95
CA ILE A 167 -0.02 0.21 7.57
C ILE A 167 0.34 1.67 7.30
N THR A 168 1.55 1.90 6.80
CA THR A 168 2.00 3.24 6.41
C THR A 168 2.25 3.31 4.90
N ILE A 169 1.64 4.29 4.24
CA ILE A 169 1.93 4.69 2.87
C ILE A 169 2.57 6.07 2.93
N ARG A 170 3.86 6.18 2.58
CA ARG A 170 4.63 7.42 2.77
C ARG A 170 5.37 7.86 1.52
N ASN A 171 5.31 9.15 1.20
CA ASN A 171 6.13 9.74 0.14
C ASN A 171 6.03 8.99 -1.21
N CYS A 172 4.82 8.50 -1.52
CA CYS A 172 4.54 7.82 -2.77
C CYS A 172 3.85 8.76 -3.77
N VAL A 173 4.07 8.52 -5.05
CA VAL A 173 3.31 9.16 -6.14
C VAL A 173 2.35 8.13 -6.72
N LEU A 174 1.04 8.34 -6.57
CA LEU A 174 -0.01 7.41 -7.01
C LEU A 174 -0.85 8.07 -8.11
N GLU A 175 -0.68 7.63 -9.36
CA GLU A 175 -1.25 8.34 -10.52
C GLU A 175 -1.60 7.44 -11.70
N ASP A 176 -2.43 7.94 -12.63
CA ASP A 176 -2.83 7.21 -13.86
C ASP A 176 -3.41 5.80 -13.61
N CYS A 177 -4.01 5.60 -12.44
CA CYS A 177 -4.71 4.36 -12.09
C CYS A 177 -6.23 4.57 -12.11
N GLY A 178 -6.98 3.47 -12.00
CA GLY A 178 -8.41 3.53 -11.70
C GLY A 178 -8.65 4.34 -10.44
N SER A 179 -8.00 3.93 -9.34
CA SER A 179 -7.86 4.74 -8.13
C SER A 179 -6.40 4.90 -7.72
N GLY A 180 -6.05 5.95 -6.99
CA GLY A 180 -4.69 6.08 -6.44
C GLY A 180 -4.50 5.11 -5.27
N PHE A 181 -5.23 5.32 -4.19
CA PHE A 181 -5.22 4.46 -3.00
C PHE A 181 -6.60 3.89 -2.71
N PHE A 182 -6.70 2.57 -2.54
CA PHE A 182 -7.92 1.91 -2.07
C PHE A 182 -7.65 1.17 -0.76
N CYS A 183 -8.47 1.41 0.26
CA CYS A 183 -8.42 0.69 1.54
C CYS A 183 -9.81 0.13 1.88
N ALA A 184 -9.89 -1.19 2.07
CA ALA A 184 -11.13 -1.88 2.41
C ALA A 184 -11.36 -2.00 3.92
N SER A 185 -12.61 -2.33 4.26
CA SER A 185 -13.22 -2.34 5.59
C SER A 185 -12.45 -3.10 6.68
N LYS A 186 -11.68 -4.12 6.31
CA LYS A 186 -10.93 -4.99 7.23
C LYS A 186 -9.53 -4.44 7.55
N SER A 187 -9.44 -3.13 7.74
CA SER A 187 -8.16 -2.45 8.01
C SER A 187 -8.25 -1.53 9.21
N THR A 188 -7.18 -1.45 10.00
CA THR A 188 -7.09 -0.62 11.22
C THR A 188 -5.75 0.10 11.27
N ASP A 189 -5.74 1.34 11.76
CA ASP A 189 -4.54 2.17 11.94
C ASP A 189 -3.71 2.28 10.65
N VAL A 190 -4.21 3.10 9.74
CA VAL A 190 -3.57 3.37 8.45
C VAL A 190 -3.08 4.80 8.44
N LEU A 191 -1.81 4.99 8.09
CA LEU A 191 -1.21 6.31 7.90
C LEU A 191 -0.92 6.52 6.42
N VAL A 192 -1.54 7.54 5.83
CA VAL A 192 -1.23 8.03 4.49
C VAL A 192 -0.58 9.39 4.63
N GLU A 193 0.72 9.49 4.36
CA GLU A 193 1.45 10.74 4.54
C GLU A 193 2.42 11.10 3.43
N GLN A 194 2.58 12.41 3.21
CA GLN A 194 3.54 12.96 2.24
C GLN A 194 3.37 12.42 0.80
N CYS A 195 2.23 11.83 0.48
CA CYS A 195 1.97 11.26 -0.84
C CYS A 195 1.47 12.33 -1.82
N ALA A 196 1.80 12.15 -3.09
CA ALA A 196 1.16 12.88 -4.18
C ALA A 196 0.19 11.96 -4.91
N ILE A 197 -1.10 12.30 -4.91
CA ILE A 197 -2.18 11.45 -5.44
C ILE A 197 -2.99 12.26 -6.46
N ARG A 198 -2.91 11.91 -7.74
CA ARG A 198 -3.46 12.73 -8.83
C ARG A 198 -3.66 11.93 -10.10
N ASP A 199 -4.37 12.48 -11.08
CA ASP A 199 -4.52 11.88 -12.42
C ASP A 199 -5.13 10.46 -12.41
N ASN A 200 -5.83 10.09 -11.33
CA ASN A 200 -6.55 8.82 -11.23
C ASN A 200 -8.02 9.00 -11.65
N GLY A 201 -8.68 7.89 -11.97
CA GLY A 201 -10.07 7.84 -12.40
C GLY A 201 -10.24 7.35 -13.83
N ILE A 202 -11.47 6.96 -14.16
CA ILE A 202 -11.84 6.48 -15.51
C ILE A 202 -12.74 7.52 -16.18
N GLU A 203 -12.43 7.85 -17.45
CA GLU A 203 -13.17 8.86 -18.20
C GLU A 203 -14.67 8.52 -18.29
N GLY A 204 -15.52 9.51 -18.02
CA GLY A 204 -16.98 9.38 -18.04
C GLY A 204 -17.59 8.68 -16.82
N ARG A 205 -16.78 8.24 -15.85
CA ARG A 205 -17.24 7.49 -14.67
C ARG A 205 -17.03 8.26 -13.36
N ILE A 206 -17.89 7.95 -12.39
CA ILE A 206 -17.94 8.61 -11.07
C ILE A 206 -17.43 7.71 -9.94
N TYR A 207 -17.20 6.41 -10.17
CA TYR A 207 -16.98 5.44 -9.09
C TYR A 207 -15.53 5.28 -8.65
N GLU A 208 -14.61 5.74 -9.50
CA GLU A 208 -13.17 5.63 -9.29
C GLU A 208 -12.60 6.97 -8.82
N HIS A 209 -11.64 6.98 -7.89
CA HIS A 209 -11.29 8.16 -7.08
C HIS A 209 -9.78 8.27 -6.89
N ASN A 210 -9.26 9.45 -6.51
CA ASN A 210 -7.86 9.52 -6.07
C ASN A 210 -7.64 8.64 -4.83
N SER A 211 -8.51 8.71 -3.82
CA SER A 211 -8.58 7.68 -2.79
C SER A 211 -10.00 7.27 -2.43
N TYR A 212 -10.17 5.97 -2.15
CA TYR A 212 -11.38 5.37 -1.58
C TYR A 212 -10.97 4.57 -0.35
N THR A 213 -11.41 4.98 0.83
CA THR A 213 -11.02 4.33 2.08
C THR A 213 -12.18 4.01 3.01
N GLU A 214 -12.07 2.89 3.71
CA GLU A 214 -13.01 2.46 4.75
C GLU A 214 -12.22 1.65 5.77
N THR A 215 -11.86 2.24 6.90
CA THR A 215 -10.91 1.66 7.87
C THR A 215 -11.13 2.26 9.25
N LYS A 216 -10.58 1.61 10.29
CA LYS A 216 -10.63 2.13 11.65
C LYS A 216 -9.40 2.97 11.95
N GLY A 217 -9.57 4.26 12.19
CA GLY A 217 -8.49 5.16 12.62
C GLY A 217 -7.48 5.48 11.54
N ILE A 218 -7.93 5.81 10.32
CA ILE A 218 -7.02 6.32 9.28
C ILE A 218 -6.63 7.78 9.49
N VAL A 219 -5.38 8.09 9.19
CA VAL A 219 -4.85 9.45 9.18
C VAL A 219 -4.32 9.80 7.79
N PHE A 220 -4.81 10.89 7.23
CA PHE A 220 -4.25 11.54 6.05
C PHE A 220 -3.51 12.80 6.47
N GLN A 221 -2.19 12.86 6.28
CA GLN A 221 -1.40 14.05 6.61
C GLN A 221 -0.34 14.45 5.60
N TYR A 222 -0.17 15.75 5.39
CA TYR A 222 0.89 16.30 4.53
C TYR A 222 0.86 15.80 3.07
N ASN A 223 -0.28 15.28 2.62
CA ASN A 223 -0.44 14.80 1.24
C ASN A 223 -0.77 15.96 0.30
N HIS A 224 -0.42 15.77 -0.97
CA HIS A 224 -0.82 16.62 -2.08
C HIS A 224 -1.72 15.85 -3.04
N TYR A 225 -3.00 16.11 -2.96
CA TYR A 225 -4.00 15.60 -3.89
C TYR A 225 -4.18 16.60 -5.02
N GLY A 226 -3.89 16.17 -6.24
CA GLY A 226 -4.17 16.94 -7.46
C GLY A 226 -5.53 16.56 -8.07
N PRO A 227 -5.87 17.14 -9.23
CA PRO A 227 -7.09 16.79 -9.94
C PRO A 227 -7.13 15.30 -10.29
N LEU A 228 -8.35 14.79 -10.50
CA LEU A 228 -8.55 13.51 -11.16
C LEU A 228 -8.13 13.60 -12.63
N ARG A 229 -8.02 12.44 -13.27
CA ARG A 229 -7.82 12.36 -14.72
C ARG A 229 -8.89 13.17 -15.45
N LYS A 230 -8.48 13.98 -16.43
CA LYS A 230 -9.41 14.77 -17.25
C LYS A 230 -10.55 13.90 -17.80
N GLY A 231 -11.78 14.31 -17.53
CA GLY A 231 -13.00 13.63 -17.97
C GLY A 231 -13.47 12.51 -17.03
N ALA A 232 -12.69 12.12 -16.03
CA ALA A 232 -13.21 11.36 -14.88
C ALA A 232 -14.06 12.27 -14.00
N ARG A 233 -15.05 11.68 -13.31
CA ARG A 233 -16.04 12.41 -12.50
C ARG A 233 -16.04 11.95 -11.05
N GLY A 234 -15.00 11.24 -10.63
CA GLY A 234 -14.86 10.76 -9.26
C GLY A 234 -14.53 11.87 -8.27
N ASN A 235 -14.52 11.49 -6.99
CA ASN A 235 -14.12 12.37 -5.90
C ASN A 235 -12.61 12.25 -5.65
N ASN A 236 -12.06 13.26 -4.98
CA ASN A 236 -10.65 13.30 -4.65
C ASN A 236 -10.33 12.36 -3.49
N LEU A 237 -10.69 12.75 -2.26
CA LEU A 237 -10.61 11.90 -1.08
C LEU A 237 -12.03 11.46 -0.68
N LYS A 238 -12.39 10.20 -1.02
CA LYS A 238 -13.60 9.55 -0.51
C LYS A 238 -13.27 8.66 0.68
N ASP A 239 -13.99 8.84 1.78
CA ASP A 239 -13.77 8.09 3.01
C ASP A 239 -15.08 7.67 3.69
N ARG A 240 -15.02 6.49 4.31
CA ARG A 240 -16.09 5.81 5.07
C ARG A 240 -15.60 5.31 6.43
N SER A 241 -14.49 5.86 6.91
CA SER A 241 -13.75 5.32 8.03
C SER A 241 -14.33 5.74 9.38
N SER A 242 -14.07 4.95 10.43
CA SER A 242 -14.30 5.37 11.81
C SER A 242 -13.07 6.10 12.35
N GLY A 243 -13.25 7.15 13.16
CA GLY A 243 -12.13 7.86 13.78
C GLY A 243 -11.17 8.55 12.81
N CYS A 244 -11.63 8.89 11.61
CA CYS A 244 -10.81 9.45 10.53
C CYS A 244 -10.21 10.83 10.91
N VAL A 245 -8.93 11.05 10.56
CA VAL A 245 -8.25 12.34 10.70
C VAL A 245 -7.68 12.78 9.36
N ILE A 246 -8.10 13.94 8.87
CA ILE A 246 -7.60 14.56 7.64
C ILE A 246 -6.98 15.89 8.02
N ARG A 247 -5.64 15.99 7.98
CA ARG A 247 -4.94 17.20 8.43
C ARG A 247 -3.77 17.63 7.56
N TYR A 248 -3.57 18.94 7.43
CA TYR A 248 -2.38 19.51 6.76
C TYR A 248 -2.15 18.99 5.33
N ASN A 249 -3.21 18.64 4.61
CA ASN A 249 -3.15 18.23 3.21
C ASN A 249 -3.45 19.42 2.28
N TRP A 250 -2.95 19.36 1.05
CA TRP A 250 -3.42 20.16 -0.07
C TRP A 250 -4.31 19.28 -0.94
N ILE A 251 -5.56 19.67 -1.21
CA ILE A 251 -6.50 18.88 -2.00
C ILE A 251 -7.16 19.80 -3.04
N GLU A 252 -6.85 19.53 -4.31
CA GLU A 252 -7.30 20.32 -5.45
C GLU A 252 -8.22 19.50 -6.35
N ASP A 253 -9.40 20.04 -6.65
CA ASP A 253 -10.37 19.50 -7.60
C ASP A 253 -10.95 18.12 -7.24
N GLY A 254 -11.57 17.49 -8.24
CA GLY A 254 -12.43 16.33 -8.14
C GLY A 254 -13.89 16.73 -7.99
N ASN A 255 -14.81 15.80 -8.26
CA ASN A 255 -16.25 16.09 -8.10
C ASN A 255 -16.60 16.51 -6.66
N ARG A 256 -15.79 16.08 -5.69
CA ARG A 256 -15.69 16.59 -4.31
C ARG A 256 -14.24 16.46 -3.86
N GLN A 257 -13.66 17.48 -3.23
CA GLN A 257 -12.34 17.36 -2.60
C GLN A 257 -12.39 16.34 -1.44
N LEU A 258 -13.44 16.43 -0.64
CA LEU A 258 -13.73 15.52 0.47
C LEU A 258 -15.14 14.94 0.30
N ASP A 259 -15.24 13.62 0.21
CA ASP A 259 -16.50 12.87 0.18
C ASP A 259 -16.55 11.92 1.37
N LEU A 260 -17.05 12.44 2.50
CA LEU A 260 -17.12 11.75 3.78
C LEU A 260 -18.54 11.20 3.96
N VAL A 261 -18.71 9.89 3.80
CA VAL A 261 -20.03 9.25 3.77
C VAL A 261 -20.08 8.06 4.71
N ASP A 262 -21.30 7.61 5.03
CA ASP A 262 -21.48 6.47 5.92
C ASP A 262 -20.83 5.18 5.38
N SER A 263 -20.32 4.40 6.33
CA SER A 263 -19.86 3.02 6.12
C SER A 263 -21.03 2.10 5.80
N GLY A 264 -20.77 1.10 4.95
CA GLY A 264 -21.69 -0.01 4.71
C GLY A 264 -21.43 -1.23 5.61
N HIS A 265 -20.44 -1.14 6.48
CA HIS A 265 -19.79 -2.27 7.14
C HIS A 265 -19.93 -2.17 8.67
N ALA A 266 -20.52 -3.20 9.28
CA ALA A 266 -20.81 -3.25 10.72
C ALA A 266 -19.56 -3.08 11.57
N GLU A 267 -18.43 -3.64 11.11
CA GLU A 267 -17.15 -3.47 11.79
C GLU A 267 -16.80 -1.99 12.04
N GLN A 268 -17.21 -1.07 11.16
CA GLN A 268 -16.95 0.36 11.27
C GLN A 268 -18.04 1.04 12.09
N LEU A 269 -19.30 0.70 11.82
CA LEU A 269 -20.46 1.27 12.51
C LEU A 269 -20.42 1.01 14.02
N ASP A 270 -19.90 -0.15 14.42
CA ASP A 270 -19.79 -0.58 15.82
C ASP A 270 -18.57 0.02 16.54
N ASP A 271 -17.66 0.69 15.82
CA ASP A 271 -16.48 1.31 16.42
C ASP A 271 -16.87 2.56 17.25
N PRO A 272 -16.44 2.69 18.52
CA PRO A 272 -16.77 3.85 19.34
C PRO A 272 -16.29 5.20 18.78
N ALA A 273 -15.32 5.20 17.87
CA ALA A 273 -14.85 6.38 17.17
C ALA A 273 -15.61 6.67 15.86
N TYR A 274 -16.53 5.80 15.41
CA TYR A 274 -17.36 6.02 14.23
C TYR A 274 -18.05 7.41 14.17
N PRO A 275 -18.62 7.96 15.26
CA PRO A 275 -19.25 9.29 15.19
C PRO A 275 -18.26 10.45 15.12
N LYS A 276 -16.96 10.21 14.94
CA LYS A 276 -15.90 11.21 14.98
C LYS A 276 -15.05 11.17 13.71
N THR A 277 -15.07 12.28 12.98
CA THR A 277 -14.12 12.60 11.91
C THR A 277 -13.54 13.99 12.17
N TYR A 278 -12.22 14.13 12.07
CA TYR A 278 -11.51 15.38 12.30
C TYR A 278 -10.90 15.91 11.01
N VAL A 279 -11.30 17.11 10.60
CA VAL A 279 -10.75 17.77 9.41
C VAL A 279 -10.20 19.14 9.82
N TYR A 280 -8.89 19.35 9.73
CA TYR A 280 -8.28 20.62 10.14
C TYR A 280 -6.95 20.92 9.44
N GLY A 281 -6.64 22.20 9.25
CA GLY A 281 -5.35 22.63 8.68
C GLY A 281 -5.11 22.24 7.22
N ASN A 282 -6.12 21.71 6.51
CA ASN A 282 -6.03 21.41 5.09
C ASN A 282 -6.27 22.67 4.24
N ILE A 283 -5.72 22.67 3.03
CA ILE A 283 -6.05 23.61 1.96
C ILE A 283 -6.91 22.85 0.94
N LEU A 284 -8.15 23.31 0.75
CA LEU A 284 -9.09 22.74 -0.21
C LEU A 284 -9.29 23.75 -1.33
N VAL A 285 -9.02 23.35 -2.58
CA VAL A 285 -9.07 24.21 -3.76
C VAL A 285 -10.09 23.62 -4.75
N GLU A 286 -10.98 24.48 -5.25
CA GLU A 286 -11.90 24.18 -6.36
C GLU A 286 -11.50 25.03 -7.56
N GLY A 287 -11.16 24.38 -8.66
CA GLY A 287 -10.91 24.99 -9.96
C GLY A 287 -12.18 25.53 -10.58
N LEU A 288 -12.05 26.60 -11.38
CA LEU A 288 -13.19 27.33 -11.95
C LEU A 288 -14.08 26.52 -12.91
N ASP A 289 -13.56 25.41 -13.44
CA ASP A 289 -14.24 24.55 -14.42
C ASP A 289 -14.82 23.26 -13.81
N GLU A 290 -14.47 22.95 -12.56
CA GLU A 290 -15.05 21.84 -11.82
C GLU A 290 -16.31 22.33 -11.10
N ARG A 291 -17.40 21.57 -11.22
CA ARG A 291 -18.65 21.85 -10.50
C ARG A 291 -18.99 20.64 -9.67
N ASN A 292 -19.07 20.86 -8.35
CA ASN A 292 -19.71 19.92 -7.44
C ASN A 292 -21.10 19.53 -7.99
N SER A 293 -21.29 18.25 -8.30
CA SER A 293 -22.60 17.68 -8.68
C SER A 293 -23.30 16.95 -7.55
#